data_AF-A0A496PXC8-F1
#
_entry.id   AF-A0A496PXC8-F1
#
_cell.length_a   1.000
_cell.length_b   1.000
_cell.length_c   1.000
_cell.angle_alpha   90.00
_cell.angle_beta   90.00
_cell.angle_gamma   90.00
#
_symmetry.space_group_name_H-M   'P 1'
#
loop_
_entity.id
_entity.type
_entity.pdbx_description
1 polymer ?
#
loop_
_entity_poly.entity_id
_entity_poly.type
_entity_poly.pdbx_seq_one_letter_code
_entity_poly.pdbx_strand_id
1 'polypeptide(L)'
;MKASPPEVIFAPGSAFFTRRLSLPPSIQPAEIEGFVELTLESLSPFPIDQLYYGHVVAEAGDAVFVYAAYRRRFPAETTRNWPEVAFVVPAFLPFLRDTHEVDTTVILESGGELTAMWFEAGRQLPERVVSRPIPETEGEESRKEWFEKTRTAILARGPGFEHEIHQAGTWKVQEATTNLSFELLSGDESEEPVESRLAPVSELWAMDIRDRDFVRSRKQAVRIDGFMWRGILGIAAALMILIAGELLLVGGRVF
;
A
#
# COMPACT_ATOMS: atom_id res chain seq x y z
N MET A 1 -13.86 5.92 21.77
CA MET A 1 -12.45 5.49 21.63
C MET A 1 -12.06 5.65 20.18
N LYS A 2 -11.04 6.45 19.87
CA LYS A 2 -10.49 6.51 18.51
C LYS A 2 -9.76 5.18 18.31
N ALA A 3 -10.14 4.39 17.31
CA ALA A 3 -9.40 3.19 16.97
C ALA A 3 -7.96 3.57 16.61
N SER A 4 -6.98 2.79 17.05
CA SER A 4 -5.61 2.96 16.55
C SER A 4 -5.62 2.67 15.04
N PRO A 5 -4.84 3.41 14.24
CA PRO A 5 -4.78 3.18 12.80
C PRO A 5 -4.37 1.73 12.51
N PRO A 6 -4.84 1.15 11.40
CA PRO A 6 -4.53 -0.23 11.06
C PRO A 6 -3.02 -0.40 10.87
N GLU A 7 -2.48 -1.46 11.46
CA GLU A 7 -1.06 -1.78 11.34
C GLU A 7 -0.72 -2.26 9.92
N VAL A 8 0.32 -1.67 9.32
CA VAL A 8 0.77 -2.00 7.96
C VAL A 8 2.26 -2.35 8.01
N ILE A 9 2.62 -3.48 7.40
CA ILE A 9 4.02 -3.87 7.20
C ILE A 9 4.46 -3.45 5.81
N PHE A 10 5.62 -2.79 5.74
CA PHE A 10 6.28 -2.44 4.49
C PHE A 10 7.36 -3.47 4.16
N ALA A 11 7.08 -4.30 3.16
CA ALA A 11 8.03 -5.28 2.64
C ALA A 11 9.13 -4.56 1.82
N PRO A 12 10.40 -5.00 1.91
CA PRO A 12 11.52 -4.42 1.16
C PRO A 12 11.24 -4.42 -0.35
N GLY A 13 11.29 -3.24 -0.97
CA GLY A 13 11.08 -3.05 -2.39
C GLY A 13 12.07 -3.82 -3.25
N SER A 14 13.30 -4.04 -2.78
CA SER A 14 14.33 -4.78 -3.54
C SER A 14 14.00 -6.27 -3.75
N ALA A 15 13.06 -6.81 -2.98
CA ALA A 15 12.57 -8.18 -3.16
C ALA A 15 11.71 -8.35 -4.42
N PHE A 16 11.13 -7.26 -4.94
CA PHE A 16 10.13 -7.29 -6.01
C PHE A 16 10.74 -7.07 -7.39
N PHE A 17 10.18 -7.73 -8.39
CA PHE A 17 10.18 -7.26 -9.76
C PHE A 17 8.90 -6.50 -10.03
N THR A 18 8.99 -5.42 -10.80
CA THR A 18 7.89 -4.47 -10.99
C THR A 18 7.70 -4.15 -12.46
N ARG A 19 6.47 -3.81 -12.84
CA ARG A 19 6.15 -3.43 -14.22
C ARG A 19 4.89 -2.58 -14.29
N ARG A 20 4.94 -1.50 -15.09
CA ARG A 20 3.75 -0.79 -15.58
C ARG A 20 3.19 -1.51 -16.81
N LEU A 21 1.88 -1.71 -16.83
CA LEU A 21 1.14 -2.31 -17.95
C LEU A 21 0.00 -1.39 -18.35
N SER A 22 -0.26 -1.29 -19.66
CA SER A 22 -1.48 -0.66 -20.16
C SER A 22 -2.66 -1.59 -20.00
N LEU A 23 -3.77 -1.06 -19.51
CA LEU A 23 -5.03 -1.79 -19.42
C LEU A 23 -5.80 -1.69 -20.74
N PRO A 24 -6.43 -2.78 -21.21
CA PRO A 24 -7.31 -2.71 -22.37
C PRO A 24 -8.48 -1.74 -22.11
N PRO A 25 -8.86 -0.88 -23.07
CA PRO A 25 -9.92 0.13 -22.84
C PRO A 25 -11.29 -0.44 -22.44
N SER A 26 -11.56 -1.71 -22.76
CA SER A 26 -12.83 -2.39 -22.46
C SER A 26 -12.80 -3.26 -21.21
N ILE A 27 -11.66 -3.32 -20.49
CA ILE A 27 -11.54 -4.20 -19.32
C ILE A 27 -12.44 -3.71 -18.19
N GLN A 28 -13.21 -4.62 -17.62
CA GLN A 28 -14.01 -4.29 -16.45
C GLN A 28 -13.16 -4.33 -15.18
N PRO A 29 -13.45 -3.52 -14.15
CA PRO A 29 -12.71 -3.55 -12.89
C PRO A 29 -12.60 -4.95 -12.25
N ALA A 30 -13.63 -5.79 -12.42
CA ALA A 30 -13.65 -7.16 -11.92
C ALA A 30 -12.71 -8.12 -12.69
N GLU A 31 -12.27 -7.75 -13.89
CA GLU A 31 -11.41 -8.56 -14.75
C GLU A 31 -9.93 -8.20 -14.58
N ILE A 32 -9.61 -7.07 -13.95
CA ILE A 32 -8.24 -6.57 -13.78
C ILE A 32 -7.37 -7.59 -13.02
N GLU A 33 -7.89 -8.22 -11.97
CA GLU A 33 -7.14 -9.22 -11.20
C GLU A 33 -6.74 -10.40 -12.10
N GLY A 34 -7.66 -10.96 -12.87
CA GLY A 34 -7.36 -12.04 -13.82
C GLY A 34 -6.38 -11.61 -14.93
N PHE A 35 -6.48 -10.38 -15.43
CA PHE A 35 -5.51 -9.84 -16.38
C PHE A 35 -4.10 -9.73 -15.79
N VAL A 36 -3.98 -9.30 -14.53
CA VAL A 36 -2.71 -9.22 -13.81
C VAL A 36 -2.12 -10.62 -13.62
N GLU A 37 -2.92 -11.60 -13.22
CA GLU A 37 -2.48 -12.99 -13.02
C GLU A 37 -1.94 -13.61 -14.32
N LEU A 38 -2.71 -13.53 -15.41
CA LEU A 38 -2.29 -14.02 -16.73
C LEU A 38 -1.01 -13.34 -17.21
N THR A 39 -0.88 -12.03 -16.96
CA THR A 39 0.32 -11.29 -17.33
C THR A 39 1.51 -11.73 -16.49
N LEU A 40 1.34 -11.93 -15.19
CA LEU A 40 2.40 -12.43 -14.31
C LEU A 40 2.83 -13.85 -14.69
N GLU A 41 1.91 -14.75 -15.04
CA GLU A 41 2.25 -16.09 -15.54
C GLU A 41 3.11 -16.03 -16.81
N SER A 42 2.86 -15.06 -17.69
CA SER A 42 3.65 -14.89 -18.91
C SER A 42 5.02 -14.23 -18.68
N LEU A 43 5.15 -13.39 -17.65
CA LEU A 43 6.34 -12.55 -17.43
C LEU A 43 7.27 -13.05 -16.33
N SER A 44 6.74 -13.76 -15.35
CA SER A 44 7.47 -14.26 -14.20
C SER A 44 8.25 -15.52 -14.57
N PRO A 45 9.52 -15.65 -14.13
CA PRO A 45 10.24 -16.91 -14.24
C PRO A 45 9.73 -17.98 -13.25
N PHE A 46 8.81 -17.61 -12.35
CA PHE A 46 8.24 -18.49 -11.33
C PHE A 46 6.71 -18.60 -11.50
N PRO A 47 6.14 -19.79 -11.23
CA PRO A 47 4.70 -19.99 -11.14
C PRO A 47 4.03 -19.03 -10.16
N ILE A 48 2.80 -18.62 -10.46
CA ILE A 48 2.08 -17.59 -9.69
C ILE A 48 1.79 -17.99 -8.24
N ASP A 49 1.57 -19.28 -7.99
CA ASP A 49 1.41 -19.87 -6.65
C ASP A 49 2.66 -19.75 -5.78
N GLN A 50 3.83 -19.54 -6.40
CA GLN A 50 5.10 -19.31 -5.72
C GLN A 50 5.45 -17.82 -5.56
N LEU A 51 4.55 -16.93 -5.95
CA LEU A 51 4.72 -15.49 -5.84
C LEU A 51 3.90 -14.92 -4.66
N TYR A 52 4.45 -13.88 -4.07
CA TYR A 52 3.67 -12.82 -3.43
C TYR A 52 3.54 -11.69 -4.45
N TYR A 53 2.33 -11.19 -4.67
CA TYR A 53 2.09 -10.15 -5.66
C TYR A 53 0.91 -9.26 -5.27
N GLY A 54 0.91 -8.07 -5.84
CA GLY A 54 -0.16 -7.10 -5.74
C GLY A 54 -0.11 -6.15 -6.93
N HIS A 55 -1.09 -5.26 -7.00
CA HIS A 55 -1.14 -4.27 -8.07
C HIS A 55 -1.82 -2.97 -7.63
N VAL A 56 -1.47 -1.88 -8.33
CA VAL A 56 -2.11 -0.57 -8.20
C VAL A 56 -2.64 -0.15 -9.56
N VAL A 57 -3.93 0.16 -9.64
CA VAL A 57 -4.54 0.72 -10.85
C VAL A 57 -4.44 2.25 -10.80
N ALA A 58 -4.12 2.88 -11.93
CA ALA A 58 -4.16 4.33 -12.07
C ALA A 58 -5.60 4.83 -11.96
N GLU A 59 -5.81 6.02 -11.43
CA GLU A 59 -7.16 6.61 -11.32
C GLU A 59 -7.87 6.76 -12.67
N ALA A 60 -7.10 6.99 -13.74
CA ALA A 60 -7.62 7.04 -15.10
C ALA A 60 -8.10 5.68 -15.63
N GLY A 61 -7.76 4.57 -14.97
CA GLY A 61 -8.16 3.21 -15.37
C GLY A 61 -7.46 2.70 -16.64
N ASP A 62 -6.43 3.38 -17.11
CA ASP A 62 -5.70 3.09 -18.36
C ASP A 62 -4.42 2.27 -18.15
N ALA A 63 -3.97 2.15 -16.90
CA ALA A 63 -2.75 1.46 -16.54
C ALA A 63 -2.83 0.78 -15.18
N VAL A 64 -2.03 -0.27 -15.03
CA VAL A 64 -1.82 -0.99 -13.78
C VAL A 64 -0.32 -1.15 -13.53
N PHE A 65 0.11 -0.90 -12.29
CA PHE A 65 1.44 -1.18 -11.83
C PHE A 65 1.43 -2.47 -11.03
N VAL A 66 2.13 -3.47 -11.52
CA VAL A 66 2.20 -4.81 -10.92
C VAL A 66 3.55 -4.99 -10.27
N TYR A 67 3.56 -5.62 -9.09
CA TYR A 67 4.77 -6.05 -8.42
C TYR A 67 4.60 -7.47 -7.92
N ALA A 68 5.66 -8.24 -8.03
CA ALA A 68 5.68 -9.60 -7.54
C ALA A 68 7.07 -9.97 -7.03
N ALA A 69 7.10 -10.88 -6.07
CA ALA A 69 8.32 -11.36 -5.45
C ALA A 69 8.21 -12.85 -5.19
N TYR A 70 9.31 -13.57 -5.40
CA TYR A 70 9.37 -14.99 -5.10
C TYR A 70 9.24 -15.22 -3.60
N ARG A 71 8.31 -16.08 -3.16
CA ARG A 71 8.00 -16.28 -1.74
C ARG A 71 9.24 -16.58 -0.88
N ARG A 72 10.21 -17.34 -1.41
CA ARG A 72 11.44 -17.70 -0.68
C ARG A 72 12.38 -16.52 -0.42
N ARG A 73 12.14 -15.35 -1.01
CA ARG A 73 12.85 -14.10 -0.64
C ARG A 73 12.42 -13.55 0.72
N PHE A 74 11.32 -14.06 1.28
CA PHE A 74 10.84 -13.71 2.62
C PHE A 74 10.97 -14.94 3.53
N PRO A 75 12.00 -14.98 4.38
CA PRO A 75 12.15 -16.03 5.38
C PRO A 75 10.95 -16.09 6.33
N ALA A 76 10.71 -17.26 6.93
CA ALA A 76 9.57 -17.47 7.82
C ALA A 76 9.58 -16.52 9.03
N GLU A 77 10.77 -16.13 9.48
CA GLU A 77 11.02 -15.16 10.54
C GLU A 77 10.44 -13.79 10.17
N THR A 78 10.65 -13.36 8.91
CA THR A 78 10.13 -12.09 8.37
C THR A 78 8.62 -12.12 8.16
N THR A 79 8.06 -13.28 7.80
CA THR A 79 6.62 -13.40 7.50
C THR A 79 5.76 -13.76 8.71
N ARG A 80 6.37 -14.03 9.86
CA ARG A 80 5.70 -14.62 11.04
C ARG A 80 4.51 -13.79 11.53
N ASN A 81 4.64 -12.47 11.56
CA ASN A 81 3.63 -11.53 12.03
C ASN A 81 2.70 -11.01 10.91
N TRP A 82 2.93 -11.38 9.65
CA TRP A 82 2.10 -10.94 8.52
C TRP A 82 0.61 -11.26 8.69
N PRO A 83 0.18 -12.39 9.29
CA PRO A 83 -1.24 -12.66 9.50
C PRO A 83 -1.93 -11.69 10.48
N GLU A 84 -1.17 -11.08 11.39
CA GLU A 84 -1.69 -10.28 12.50
C GLU A 84 -2.02 -8.84 12.04
N VAL A 85 -1.24 -8.30 11.10
CA VAL A 85 -1.37 -6.92 10.62
C VAL A 85 -2.47 -6.74 9.57
N ALA A 86 -2.95 -5.50 9.42
CA ALA A 86 -4.03 -5.17 8.47
C ALA A 86 -3.61 -5.39 7.03
N PHE A 87 -2.44 -4.87 6.64
CA PHE A 87 -1.91 -4.99 5.28
C PHE A 87 -0.41 -5.27 5.28
N VAL A 88 0.06 -5.98 4.25
CA VAL A 88 1.48 -6.11 3.93
C VAL A 88 1.68 -5.63 2.50
N VAL A 89 2.46 -4.57 2.33
CA VAL A 89 2.62 -3.87 1.04
C VAL A 89 4.09 -3.55 0.78
N PRO A 90 4.53 -3.31 -0.47
CA PRO A 90 5.89 -2.86 -0.73
C PRO A 90 6.17 -1.49 -0.12
N ALA A 91 7.42 -1.24 0.30
CA ALA A 91 7.85 0.02 0.90
C ALA A 91 7.68 1.25 -0.03
N PHE A 92 7.70 1.04 -1.35
CA PHE A 92 7.47 2.09 -2.34
C PHE A 92 5.98 2.36 -2.63
N LEU A 93 5.05 1.55 -2.11
CA LEU A 93 3.62 1.67 -2.40
C LEU A 93 3.08 3.10 -2.21
N PRO A 94 3.42 3.82 -1.13
CA PRO A 94 2.82 5.13 -0.86
C PRO A 94 3.01 6.16 -1.98
N PHE A 95 4.15 6.14 -2.66
CA PHE A 95 4.47 7.10 -3.73
C PHE A 95 4.00 6.65 -5.11
N LEU A 96 3.49 5.42 -5.28
CA LEU A 96 3.16 4.92 -6.62
C LEU A 96 2.11 5.77 -7.35
N ARG A 97 1.23 6.47 -6.63
CA ARG A 97 0.15 7.27 -7.22
C ARG A 97 0.47 8.74 -7.39
N ASP A 98 1.71 9.13 -7.20
CA ASP A 98 2.09 10.52 -7.38
C ASP A 98 1.98 10.94 -8.83
N THR A 99 1.90 12.25 -9.02
CA THR A 99 1.79 12.86 -10.34
C THR A 99 2.60 14.14 -10.31
N HIS A 100 3.44 14.30 -11.31
CA HIS A 100 4.36 15.42 -11.41
C HIS A 100 4.03 16.22 -12.67
N GLU A 101 4.23 17.54 -12.63
CA GLU A 101 3.98 18.43 -13.77
C GLU A 101 5.02 18.25 -14.88
N VAL A 102 6.20 17.77 -14.52
CA VAL A 102 7.33 17.47 -15.40
C VAL A 102 7.74 16.01 -15.21
N ASP A 103 8.56 15.51 -16.13
CA ASP A 103 9.15 14.18 -15.96
C ASP A 103 10.07 14.17 -14.73
N THR A 104 9.81 13.26 -13.78
CA THR A 104 10.43 13.28 -12.46
C THR A 104 10.92 11.89 -12.05
N THR A 105 12.13 11.83 -11.49
CA THR A 105 12.62 10.69 -10.73
C THR A 105 12.50 10.98 -9.24
N VAL A 106 11.65 10.24 -8.56
CA VAL A 106 11.55 10.28 -7.11
C VAL A 106 12.57 9.30 -6.52
N ILE A 107 13.46 9.80 -5.66
CA ILE A 107 14.45 9.02 -4.93
C ILE A 107 14.03 8.98 -3.45
N LEU A 108 13.75 7.79 -2.95
CA LEU A 108 13.26 7.55 -1.59
C LEU A 108 14.28 6.71 -0.80
N GLU A 109 14.76 7.26 0.31
CA GLU A 109 15.49 6.48 1.32
C GLU A 109 14.55 6.14 2.50
N SER A 110 14.12 4.88 2.58
CA SER A 110 13.23 4.42 3.67
C SER A 110 13.38 2.92 3.92
N GLY A 111 13.13 2.49 5.15
CA GLY A 111 13.09 1.05 5.49
C GLY A 111 14.39 0.30 5.24
N GLY A 112 15.54 0.98 5.27
CA GLY A 112 16.84 0.39 4.98
C GLY A 112 17.11 0.18 3.49
N GLU A 113 16.39 0.86 2.59
CA GLU A 113 16.58 0.77 1.15
C GLU A 113 16.60 2.14 0.47
N LEU A 114 17.28 2.22 -0.67
CA LEU A 114 17.20 3.32 -1.62
C LEU A 114 16.33 2.89 -2.81
N THR A 115 15.23 3.58 -3.04
CA THR A 115 14.29 3.33 -4.13
C THR A 115 14.24 4.51 -5.09
N ALA A 116 14.35 4.26 -6.38
CA ALA A 116 14.07 5.25 -7.42
C ALA A 116 12.84 4.87 -8.22
N MET A 117 12.01 5.86 -8.54
CA MET A 117 10.75 5.72 -9.29
C MET A 117 10.72 6.79 -10.37
N TRP A 118 10.47 6.40 -11.63
CA TRP A 118 10.45 7.32 -12.77
C TRP A 118 9.02 7.58 -13.21
N PHE A 119 8.59 8.83 -13.13
CA PHE A 119 7.27 9.30 -13.52
C PHE A 119 7.38 10.15 -14.78
N GLU A 120 6.48 9.91 -15.72
CA GLU A 120 6.25 10.81 -16.85
C GLU A 120 5.28 11.91 -16.43
N ALA A 121 5.49 13.11 -16.97
CA ALA A 121 4.66 14.29 -16.71
C ALA A 121 3.16 13.99 -16.88
N GLY A 122 2.38 14.36 -15.87
CA GLY A 122 0.92 14.23 -15.87
C GLY A 122 0.39 12.80 -15.77
N ARG A 123 1.24 11.78 -15.60
CA ARG A 123 0.81 10.37 -15.46
C ARG A 123 0.97 9.88 -14.02
N GLN A 124 -0.05 9.19 -13.53
CA GLN A 124 0.06 8.36 -12.32
C GLN A 124 0.77 7.05 -12.63
N LEU A 125 1.37 6.44 -11.60
CA LEU A 125 2.18 5.22 -11.65
C LEU A 125 3.54 5.45 -12.31
N PRO A 126 4.65 5.02 -11.71
CA PRO A 126 5.95 5.14 -12.35
C PRO A 126 6.06 4.16 -13.53
N GLU A 127 6.83 4.51 -14.54
CA GLU A 127 7.22 3.60 -15.62
C GLU A 127 8.09 2.45 -15.07
N ARG A 128 8.91 2.77 -14.07
CA ARG A 128 9.89 1.87 -13.49
C ARG A 128 10.09 2.15 -12.00
N VAL A 129 10.35 1.10 -11.24
CA VAL A 129 10.79 1.19 -9.84
C VAL A 129 12.02 0.33 -9.65
N VAL A 130 13.07 0.90 -9.05
CA VAL A 130 14.32 0.18 -8.73
C VAL A 130 14.67 0.44 -7.27
N SER A 131 14.71 -0.62 -6.48
CA SER A 131 15.11 -0.58 -5.07
C SER A 131 16.43 -1.31 -4.85
N ARG A 132 17.26 -0.79 -3.93
CA ARG A 132 18.52 -1.38 -3.50
C ARG A 132 18.62 -1.34 -1.97
N PRO A 133 18.95 -2.46 -1.31
CA PRO A 133 19.15 -2.45 0.13
C PRO A 133 20.38 -1.61 0.48
N ILE A 134 20.27 -0.83 1.55
CA ILE A 134 21.39 -0.11 2.16
C ILE A 134 22.22 -1.14 2.92
N PRO A 135 23.52 -1.29 2.61
CA PRO A 135 24.38 -2.22 3.33
C PRO A 135 24.57 -1.77 4.77
N GLU A 136 24.78 -2.74 5.65
CA GLU A 136 25.30 -2.46 6.99
C GLU A 136 26.75 -2.00 6.84
N THR A 137 27.00 -0.69 7.00
CA THR A 137 28.32 -0.09 6.89
C THR A 137 28.79 0.48 8.23
N GLU A 138 30.08 0.34 8.51
CA GLU A 138 30.71 1.00 9.65
C GLU A 138 30.94 2.48 9.33
N GLY A 139 30.08 3.35 9.87
CA GLY A 139 30.24 4.80 9.84
C GLY A 139 29.35 5.55 8.84
N GLU A 140 29.02 6.79 9.20
CA GLU A 140 28.15 7.69 8.44
C GLU A 140 28.75 8.10 7.09
N GLU A 141 30.07 8.28 7.03
CA GLU A 141 30.78 8.66 5.79
C GLU A 141 30.73 7.55 4.74
N SER A 142 30.94 6.30 5.15
CA SER A 142 30.79 5.10 4.32
C SER A 142 29.37 4.97 3.75
N ARG A 143 28.35 5.30 4.56
CA ARG A 143 26.94 5.29 4.15
C ARG A 143 26.66 6.36 3.09
N LYS A 144 27.15 7.59 3.29
CA LYS A 144 27.00 8.70 2.34
C LYS A 144 27.69 8.41 1.01
N GLU A 145 28.90 7.86 1.03
CA GLU A 145 29.60 7.45 -0.19
C GLU A 145 28.82 6.36 -0.93
N TRP A 146 28.34 5.34 -0.22
CA TRP A 146 27.52 4.29 -0.80
C TRP A 146 26.23 4.86 -1.41
N PHE A 147 25.59 5.80 -0.72
CA PHE A 147 24.36 6.45 -1.17
C PHE A 147 24.60 7.17 -2.49
N GLU A 148 25.59 8.07 -2.56
CA GLU A 148 25.86 8.83 -3.78
C GLU A 148 26.27 7.93 -4.95
N LYS A 149 27.09 6.91 -4.69
CA LYS A 149 27.48 5.92 -5.71
C LYS A 149 26.27 5.15 -6.23
N THR A 150 25.40 4.69 -5.34
CA THR A 150 24.23 3.88 -5.70
C THR A 150 23.19 4.73 -6.41
N ARG A 151 22.92 5.94 -5.90
CA ARG A 151 22.07 6.95 -6.53
C ARG A 151 22.54 7.23 -7.95
N THR A 152 23.82 7.55 -8.13
CA THR A 152 24.40 7.80 -9.46
C THR A 152 24.22 6.60 -10.38
N ALA A 153 24.49 5.39 -9.90
CA ALA A 153 24.37 4.16 -10.69
C ALA A 153 22.91 3.82 -11.06
N ILE A 154 21.95 4.15 -10.20
CA ILE A 154 20.51 3.98 -10.46
C ILE A 154 20.04 5.00 -11.49
N LEU A 155 20.36 6.28 -11.28
CA LEU A 155 19.99 7.38 -12.17
C LEU A 155 20.58 7.20 -13.58
N ALA A 156 21.81 6.70 -13.69
CA ALA A 156 22.44 6.41 -14.98
C ALA A 156 21.71 5.33 -15.83
N ARG A 157 20.79 4.56 -15.23
CA ARG A 157 19.95 3.57 -15.92
C ARG A 157 18.57 4.11 -16.30
N GLY A 158 18.23 5.31 -15.83
CA GLY A 158 16.98 5.98 -16.09
C GLY A 158 17.12 7.07 -17.15
N PRO A 159 15.99 7.62 -17.62
CA PRO A 159 16.00 8.89 -18.34
C PRO A 159 16.51 10.03 -17.43
N GLY A 160 17.09 11.07 -18.04
CA GLY A 160 17.63 12.25 -17.33
C GLY A 160 16.55 13.23 -16.89
N PHE A 161 15.61 12.75 -16.07
CA PHE A 161 14.48 13.52 -15.53
C PHE A 161 14.92 14.46 -14.41
N GLU A 162 14.04 15.38 -14.00
CA GLU A 162 14.26 16.13 -12.77
C GLU A 162 14.22 15.18 -11.56
N HIS A 163 14.92 15.52 -10.48
CA HIS A 163 15.05 14.63 -9.33
C HIS A 163 14.42 15.25 -8.09
N GLU A 164 13.54 14.49 -7.45
CA GLU A 164 13.02 14.78 -6.12
C GLU A 164 13.62 13.75 -5.14
N ILE A 165 14.15 14.21 -4.01
CA ILE A 165 14.81 13.34 -3.05
C ILE A 165 14.08 13.45 -1.72
N HIS A 166 13.57 12.33 -1.23
CA HIS A 166 12.99 12.18 0.09
C HIS A 166 13.92 11.31 0.93
N GLN A 167 14.58 11.90 1.93
CA GLN A 167 15.48 11.19 2.82
C GLN A 167 14.80 10.77 4.12
N ALA A 168 15.22 9.59 4.59
CA ALA A 168 15.13 9.05 5.93
C ALA A 168 13.78 9.21 6.63
N GLY A 169 12.91 8.21 6.53
CA GLY A 169 11.80 8.13 7.45
C GLY A 169 11.17 6.78 7.70
N THR A 170 10.49 6.69 8.85
CA THR A 170 9.60 5.57 9.17
C THR A 170 8.20 5.93 8.71
N TRP A 171 7.53 4.98 8.08
CA TRP A 171 6.14 5.16 7.69
C TRP A 171 5.23 5.21 8.91
N LYS A 172 4.49 6.29 9.03
CA LYS A 172 3.36 6.41 9.95
C LYS A 172 2.07 6.26 9.16
N VAL A 173 1.25 5.30 9.56
CA VAL A 173 -0.07 5.09 8.96
C VAL A 173 -1.07 5.98 9.68
N GLN A 174 -1.79 6.80 8.92
CA GLN A 174 -2.94 7.53 9.43
C GLN A 174 -4.22 7.00 8.81
N GLU A 175 -5.24 6.83 9.65
CA GLU A 175 -6.56 6.40 9.22
C GLU A 175 -7.49 7.60 9.07
N ALA A 176 -7.96 7.83 7.85
CA ALA A 176 -9.19 8.56 7.58
C ALA A 176 -10.32 7.54 7.38
N THR A 177 -11.57 7.93 7.64
CA THR A 177 -12.73 7.02 7.77
C THR A 177 -12.89 5.99 6.64
N THR A 178 -12.39 6.27 5.44
CA THR A 178 -12.40 5.36 4.28
C THR A 178 -11.05 5.18 3.58
N ASN A 179 -10.01 5.89 4.04
CA ASN A 179 -8.73 5.98 3.34
C ASN A 179 -7.56 5.80 4.33
N LEU A 180 -6.46 5.23 3.88
CA LEU A 180 -5.20 5.27 4.63
C LEU A 180 -4.24 6.25 3.96
N SER A 181 -3.65 7.14 4.74
CA SER A 181 -2.47 7.91 4.33
C SER A 181 -1.24 7.31 4.98
N PHE A 182 -0.13 7.45 4.28
CA PHE A 182 1.18 7.12 4.79
C PHE A 182 1.99 8.40 4.85
N GLU A 183 2.53 8.69 6.02
CA GLU A 183 3.46 9.80 6.21
C GLU A 183 4.86 9.23 6.36
N LEU A 184 5.79 9.74 5.56
CA LEU A 184 7.19 9.49 5.78
C LEU A 184 7.70 10.49 6.82
N LEU A 185 7.94 10.01 8.05
CA LEU A 185 8.47 10.85 9.12
C LEU A 185 9.96 11.05 8.93
N SER A 186 10.42 12.28 8.64
CA SER A 186 11.85 12.56 8.56
C SER A 186 12.56 12.20 9.88
N GLY A 187 13.80 11.74 9.79
CA GLY A 187 14.68 11.55 10.95
C GLY A 187 15.06 12.88 11.62
N ASP A 188 14.87 14.00 10.94
CA ASP A 188 15.01 15.35 11.47
C ASP A 188 13.62 15.93 11.81
N GLU A 189 13.37 16.20 13.09
CA GLU A 189 12.09 16.77 13.56
C GLU A 189 11.79 18.16 12.98
N SER A 190 12.78 18.82 12.37
CA SER A 190 12.61 20.13 11.72
C SER A 190 12.10 20.07 10.28
N GLU A 191 12.09 18.89 9.65
CA GLU A 191 11.55 18.70 8.31
C GLU A 191 10.06 18.33 8.34
N GLU A 192 9.28 18.94 7.46
CA GLU A 192 7.86 18.58 7.32
C GLU A 192 7.73 17.15 6.78
N PRO A 193 6.83 16.33 7.35
CA PRO A 193 6.62 14.97 6.88
C PRO A 193 6.12 14.98 5.43
N VAL A 194 6.65 14.05 4.63
CA VAL A 194 6.19 13.87 3.25
C VAL A 194 4.89 13.06 3.29
N GLU A 195 3.77 13.71 2.99
CA GLU A 195 2.47 13.06 2.87
C GLU A 195 2.38 12.33 1.52
N SER A 196 2.07 11.04 1.58
CA SER A 196 1.66 10.29 0.40
C SER A 196 0.16 10.41 0.15
N ARG A 197 -0.25 10.14 -1.10
CA ARG A 197 -1.67 10.13 -1.46
C ARG A 197 -2.45 9.04 -0.73
N LEU A 198 -3.60 9.45 -0.20
CA LEU A 198 -4.61 8.61 0.44
C LEU A 198 -5.13 7.53 -0.53
N ALA A 199 -4.87 6.25 -0.23
CA ALA A 199 -5.50 5.15 -0.94
C ALA A 199 -6.80 4.73 -0.23
N PRO A 200 -7.92 4.56 -0.96
CA PRO A 200 -9.13 3.98 -0.36
C PRO A 200 -8.84 2.58 0.18
N VAL A 201 -9.35 2.27 1.37
CA VAL A 201 -9.15 0.95 2.02
C VAL A 201 -9.65 -0.20 1.13
N SER A 202 -10.68 0.07 0.31
CA SER A 202 -11.22 -0.89 -0.67
C SER A 202 -10.19 -1.36 -1.70
N GLU A 203 -9.21 -0.52 -2.02
CA GLU A 203 -8.20 -0.78 -3.04
C GLU A 203 -6.95 -1.45 -2.46
N LEU A 204 -6.65 -1.20 -1.17
CA LEU A 204 -5.51 -1.81 -0.48
C LEU A 204 -5.53 -3.34 -0.50
N TRP A 205 -6.71 -3.97 -0.61
CA TRP A 205 -6.83 -5.41 -0.77
C TRP A 205 -6.13 -5.95 -2.03
N ALA A 206 -6.16 -5.19 -3.13
CA ALA A 206 -5.43 -5.54 -4.35
C ALA A 206 -3.92 -5.27 -4.23
N MET A 207 -3.55 -4.33 -3.33
CA MET A 207 -2.17 -3.93 -3.09
C MET A 207 -1.43 -4.81 -2.09
N ASP A 208 -2.17 -5.50 -1.22
CA ASP A 208 -1.59 -6.47 -0.30
C ASP A 208 -0.80 -7.53 -1.08
N ILE A 209 0.33 -8.02 -0.55
CA ILE A 209 1.19 -9.01 -1.23
C ILE A 209 0.92 -10.45 -0.79
N ARG A 210 0.18 -10.65 0.31
CA ARG A 210 -0.06 -11.97 0.92
C ARG A 210 -0.82 -12.89 -0.04
N ASP A 211 -0.95 -14.16 0.35
CA ASP A 211 -1.68 -15.14 -0.44
C ASP A 211 -3.12 -14.65 -0.78
N ARG A 212 -3.56 -14.82 -2.04
CA ARG A 212 -4.87 -14.32 -2.49
C ARG A 212 -6.04 -14.93 -1.72
N ASP A 213 -5.96 -16.20 -1.36
CA ASP A 213 -7.02 -16.87 -0.60
C ASP A 213 -7.08 -16.33 0.83
N PHE A 214 -5.91 -16.03 1.42
CA PHE A 214 -5.83 -15.36 2.72
C PHE A 214 -6.45 -13.95 2.67
N VAL A 215 -6.06 -13.14 1.67
CA VAL A 215 -6.55 -11.76 1.49
C VAL A 215 -8.07 -11.75 1.26
N ARG A 216 -8.58 -12.65 0.40
CA ARG A 216 -10.02 -12.79 0.12
C ARG A 216 -10.80 -13.17 1.37
N SER A 217 -10.29 -14.12 2.16
CA SER A 217 -10.89 -14.54 3.43
C SER A 217 -10.96 -13.39 4.44
N ARG A 218 -9.87 -12.62 4.57
CA ARG A 218 -9.80 -11.45 5.47
C ARG A 218 -10.75 -10.33 5.03
N LYS A 219 -10.78 -10.01 3.73
CA LYS A 219 -11.73 -9.03 3.15
C LYS A 219 -13.18 -9.41 3.44
N GLN A 220 -13.51 -10.69 3.32
CA GLN A 220 -14.85 -11.19 3.64
C GLN A 220 -15.16 -11.09 5.14
N ALA A 221 -14.22 -11.43 6.02
CA ALA A 221 -14.39 -11.32 7.47
C ALA A 221 -14.69 -9.87 7.89
N VAL A 222 -13.88 -8.90 7.44
CA VAL A 222 -14.08 -7.48 7.71
C VAL A 222 -15.46 -6.99 7.24
N ARG A 223 -15.92 -7.47 6.08
CA ARG A 223 -17.25 -7.14 5.56
C ARG A 223 -18.37 -7.69 6.44
N ILE A 224 -18.23 -8.93 6.90
CA ILE A 224 -19.23 -9.60 7.77
C ILE A 224 -19.26 -8.92 9.14
N ASP A 225 -18.11 -8.59 9.72
CA ASP A 225 -18.02 -7.91 11.02
C ASP A 225 -18.72 -6.56 11.00
N GLY A 226 -18.50 -5.76 9.95
CA GLY A 226 -19.20 -4.48 9.76
C GLY A 226 -20.72 -4.65 9.64
N PHE A 227 -21.18 -5.74 9.00
CA PHE A 227 -22.61 -6.05 8.91
C PHE A 227 -23.19 -6.46 10.27
N MET A 228 -22.49 -7.32 11.02
CA MET A 228 -22.92 -7.77 12.35
C MET A 228 -23.06 -6.59 13.31
N TRP A 229 -22.09 -5.67 13.32
CA TRP A 229 -22.14 -4.49 14.19
C TRP A 229 -23.35 -3.59 13.88
N ARG A 230 -23.65 -3.38 12.60
CA ARG A 230 -24.86 -2.64 12.17
C ARG A 230 -26.14 -3.35 12.61
N GLY A 231 -26.17 -4.68 12.55
CA GLY A 231 -27.27 -5.50 13.06
C GLY A 231 -27.49 -5.33 14.57
N ILE A 232 -26.41 -5.41 15.36
CA ILE A 232 -26.45 -5.20 16.81
C ILE A 232 -26.97 -3.80 17.15
N LEU A 233 -26.48 -2.75 16.47
CA LEU A 233 -26.95 -1.38 16.66
C LEU A 233 -28.45 -1.24 16.30
N GLY A 234 -28.89 -1.89 15.22
CA GLY A 234 -30.30 -1.90 14.82
C GLY A 234 -31.19 -2.56 15.87
N ILE A 235 -30.77 -3.71 16.42
CA ILE A 235 -31.49 -4.40 17.50
C ILE A 235 -31.53 -3.54 18.76
N ALA A 236 -30.41 -2.94 19.16
CA ALA A 236 -30.37 -2.05 20.33
C ALA A 236 -31.31 -0.85 20.16
N ALA A 237 -31.35 -0.22 18.98
CA ALA A 237 -32.28 0.86 18.67
C ALA A 237 -33.74 0.40 18.74
N ALA A 238 -34.07 -0.78 18.20
CA ALA A 238 -35.42 -1.35 18.28
C ALA A 238 -35.85 -1.61 19.73
N LEU A 239 -34.97 -2.16 20.57
CA LEU A 239 -35.23 -2.37 22.00
C LEU A 239 -35.47 -1.04 22.73
N MET A 240 -34.68 0.00 22.43
CA MET A 240 -34.88 1.33 23.01
C MET A 240 -36.26 1.93 22.65
N ILE A 241 -36.71 1.74 21.41
CA ILE A 241 -38.05 2.17 20.97
C ILE A 241 -39.14 1.41 21.72
N LEU A 242 -38.99 0.10 21.90
CA LEU A 242 -39.94 -0.71 22.65
C LEU A 242 -40.04 -0.27 24.12
N ILE A 243 -38.90 -0.06 24.78
CA ILE A 243 -38.83 0.44 26.16
C ILE A 243 -39.49 1.82 26.27
N ALA A 244 -39.21 2.74 25.35
CA ALA A 244 -39.83 4.07 25.34
C ALA A 244 -41.35 3.98 25.14
N GLY A 245 -41.81 3.10 24.24
CA GLY A 245 -43.23 2.83 24.02
C GLY A 245 -43.93 2.29 25.28
N GLU A 246 -43.28 1.36 25.99
CA GLU A 246 -43.82 0.81 27.24
C GLU A 246 -43.90 1.86 28.36
N LEU A 247 -42.86 2.70 28.51
CA LEU A 247 -42.88 3.82 29.45
C LEU A 247 -43.99 4.84 29.15
N LEU A 248 -44.24 5.13 27.88
CA LEU A 248 -45.35 6.01 27.46
C LEU A 248 -46.72 5.40 27.78
N LEU A 249 -46.89 4.09 27.55
CA LEU A 249 -48.14 3.39 27.85
C LEU A 249 -48.42 3.31 29.36
N VAL A 250 -47.38 3.10 30.17
CA VAL A 250 -47.51 3.09 31.64
C VAL A 250 -47.76 4.51 32.16
N GLY A 251 -47.02 5.51 31.67
CA GLY A 251 -47.21 6.92 32.07
C GLY A 251 -48.58 7.48 31.68
N GLY A 252 -49.12 7.09 30.52
CA GLY A 252 -50.46 7.48 30.08
C GLY A 252 -51.61 6.82 30.84
N ARG A 253 -51.35 5.77 31.64
CA ARG A 253 -52.35 5.14 32.52
C ARG A 253 -52.41 5.76 33.92
N VAL A 254 -51.45 6.63 34.26
CA VAL A 254 -51.35 7.28 35.59
C VAL A 254 -51.98 8.69 35.57
N PHE A 255 -52.47 9.15 34.42
CA PHE A 255 -53.23 10.40 34.25
C PHE A 255 -54.70 10.13 33.93
#